data_AF-A0AAW4R4W3-F1
#
_entry.id   AF-A0AAW4R4W3-F1
#
_cell.length_a   1.000
_cell.length_b   1.000
_cell.length_c   1.000
_cell.angle_alpha   90.00
_cell.angle_beta   90.00
_cell.angle_gamma   90.00
#
_symmetry.space_group_name_H-M   'P 1'
#
loop_
_entity.id
_entity.type
_entity.pdbx_description
1 polymer ?
#
loop_
_entity_poly.entity_id
_entity_poly.type
_entity_poly.pdbx_seq_one_letter_code
_entity_poly.pdbx_strand_id
1 'polypeptide(L)'
;MNTLRAGIHHIEFWVANLEESISFYNKLFSIIGWRKLNEVAYSTGENEIYLKSRPNRFQHDDFHLENIIVRDGKYVGVVDFNGYDWGDPIHDFVKIALFARDISIPYSIGQIEGYFNRKIPEEFWKLYTVYVGMTVFSSVVWTLRAAPHMLDDMLERLTIVLEDHNNFELSKPIWFQPDKIDMK
;
A
#
# COMPACT_ATOMS: atom_id res chain seq x y z
N MET A 1 4.51 -32.03 -23.12
CA MET A 1 4.28 -30.60 -23.39
C MET A 1 3.52 -30.05 -22.20
N ASN A 2 4.15 -29.22 -21.39
CA ASN A 2 3.55 -28.69 -20.17
C ASN A 2 2.65 -27.51 -20.57
N THR A 3 1.36 -27.76 -20.71
CA THR A 3 0.36 -26.71 -20.93
C THR A 3 0.18 -26.00 -19.59
N LEU A 4 0.89 -24.90 -19.36
CA LEU A 4 0.53 -23.98 -18.30
C LEU A 4 -0.89 -23.49 -18.62
N ARG A 5 -1.88 -24.00 -17.86
CA ARG A 5 -3.25 -23.49 -17.90
C ARG A 5 -3.18 -22.02 -17.48
N ALA A 6 -3.79 -21.12 -18.23
CA ALA A 6 -3.92 -19.74 -17.77
C ALA A 6 -4.71 -19.73 -16.45
N GLY A 7 -4.12 -19.20 -15.36
CA GLY A 7 -4.73 -19.17 -14.04
C GLY A 7 -3.80 -18.57 -12.98
N ILE A 8 -4.37 -18.14 -11.84
CA ILE A 8 -3.61 -17.70 -10.67
C ILE A 8 -3.24 -18.94 -9.87
N HIS A 9 -2.01 -19.42 -10.05
CA HIS A 9 -1.48 -20.61 -9.38
C HIS A 9 -0.93 -20.33 -7.98
N HIS A 10 -0.81 -19.07 -7.61
CA HIS A 10 -0.20 -18.67 -6.35
C HIS A 10 -0.77 -17.34 -5.84
N ILE A 11 -1.07 -17.25 -4.55
CA ILE A 11 -1.52 -16.03 -3.87
C ILE A 11 -0.78 -15.86 -2.54
N GLU A 12 -0.28 -14.65 -2.26
CA GLU A 12 0.30 -14.34 -0.95
C GLU A 12 -0.69 -13.56 -0.09
N PHE A 13 -0.87 -13.98 1.15
CA PHE A 13 -1.56 -13.21 2.16
C PHE A 13 -0.50 -12.61 3.10
N TRP A 14 -0.40 -11.28 3.08
CA TRP A 14 0.45 -10.56 4.01
C TRP A 14 -0.32 -10.35 5.31
N VAL A 15 0.24 -10.86 6.39
CA VAL A 15 -0.45 -10.95 7.68
C VAL A 15 0.31 -10.22 8.77
N ALA A 16 -0.44 -9.53 9.63
CA ALA A 16 0.08 -8.73 10.73
C ALA A 16 0.57 -9.61 11.91
N ASN A 17 -0.13 -10.73 12.18
CA ASN A 17 0.26 -11.73 13.15
C ASN A 17 0.21 -13.11 12.51
N LEU A 18 1.38 -13.71 12.30
CA LEU A 18 1.50 -14.98 11.60
C LEU A 18 0.88 -16.15 12.38
N GLU A 19 1.08 -16.20 13.70
CA GLU A 19 0.57 -17.30 14.53
C GLU A 19 -0.96 -17.32 14.55
N GLU A 20 -1.57 -16.16 14.79
CA GLU A 20 -3.02 -16.01 14.78
C GLU A 20 -3.60 -16.32 13.40
N SER A 21 -2.95 -15.82 12.34
CA SER A 21 -3.36 -16.07 10.97
C SER A 21 -3.26 -17.55 10.60
N ILE A 22 -2.18 -18.23 10.95
CA ILE A 22 -2.03 -19.68 10.76
C ILE A 22 -3.18 -20.41 11.47
N SER A 23 -3.51 -20.05 12.72
CA SER A 23 -4.62 -20.66 13.47
C SER A 23 -5.96 -20.50 12.75
N PHE A 24 -6.26 -19.31 12.25
CA PHE A 24 -7.46 -19.02 11.46
C PHE A 24 -7.47 -19.78 10.12
N TYR A 25 -6.42 -19.64 9.31
CA TYR A 25 -6.36 -20.20 7.96
C TYR A 25 -6.28 -21.72 7.98
N ASN A 26 -5.65 -22.35 8.97
CA ASN A 26 -5.72 -23.81 9.15
C ASN A 26 -7.18 -24.29 9.21
N LYS A 27 -8.02 -23.61 9.97
CA LYS A 27 -9.46 -23.97 10.10
C LYS A 27 -10.18 -23.71 8.79
N LEU A 28 -10.07 -22.50 8.24
CA LEU A 28 -10.74 -22.11 7.00
C LEU A 28 -10.39 -23.04 5.83
N PHE A 29 -9.09 -23.24 5.60
CA PHE A 29 -8.59 -24.03 4.48
C PHE A 29 -8.92 -25.51 4.60
N SER A 30 -8.98 -26.05 5.82
CA SER A 30 -9.46 -27.43 6.02
C SER A 30 -10.91 -27.63 5.57
N ILE A 31 -11.78 -26.64 5.79
CA ILE A 31 -13.20 -26.70 5.41
C ILE A 31 -13.37 -26.72 3.89
N ILE A 32 -12.54 -25.97 3.17
CA ILE A 32 -12.62 -25.84 1.71
C ILE A 32 -11.72 -26.82 0.96
N GLY A 33 -11.16 -27.83 1.65
CA GLY A 33 -10.39 -28.92 1.04
C GLY A 33 -8.96 -28.57 0.63
N TRP A 34 -8.43 -27.45 1.12
CA TRP A 34 -7.03 -27.07 0.92
C TRP A 34 -6.13 -27.82 1.91
N ARG A 35 -4.97 -28.26 1.42
CA ARG A 35 -4.01 -29.06 2.18
C ARG A 35 -2.88 -28.17 2.67
N LYS A 36 -2.43 -28.35 3.91
CA LYS A 36 -1.26 -27.64 4.42
C LYS A 36 0.01 -28.21 3.76
N LEU A 37 0.79 -27.36 3.10
CA LEU A 37 2.08 -27.73 2.49
C LEU A 37 3.23 -27.63 3.50
N ASN A 38 3.27 -26.53 4.25
CA ASN A 38 4.22 -26.28 5.33
C ASN A 38 3.57 -25.34 6.36
N GLU A 39 4.33 -24.85 7.34
CA GLU A 39 3.81 -24.02 8.43
C GLU A 39 3.01 -22.80 7.96
N VAL A 40 3.42 -22.19 6.85
CA VAL A 40 2.87 -20.93 6.32
C VAL A 40 2.23 -21.07 4.94
N ALA A 41 2.15 -22.27 4.37
CA ALA A 41 1.67 -22.47 3.00
C ALA A 41 0.62 -23.58 2.88
N TYR A 42 -0.29 -23.40 1.93
CA TYR A 42 -1.43 -24.27 1.66
C TYR A 42 -1.61 -24.50 0.16
N SER A 43 -2.21 -25.62 -0.24
CA SER A 43 -2.38 -25.95 -1.65
C SER A 43 -3.60 -26.83 -1.93
N THR A 44 -4.18 -26.64 -3.12
CA THR A 44 -5.17 -27.57 -3.70
C THR A 44 -4.51 -28.68 -4.53
N GLY A 45 -3.22 -28.54 -4.87
CA GLY A 45 -2.51 -29.30 -5.89
C GLY A 45 -2.42 -28.58 -7.25
N GLU A 46 -3.24 -27.55 -7.46
CA GLU A 46 -3.20 -26.69 -8.65
C GLU A 46 -2.84 -25.24 -8.32
N ASN A 47 -3.18 -24.79 -7.09
CA ASN A 47 -2.91 -23.45 -6.58
C ASN A 47 -2.26 -23.52 -5.20
N GLU A 48 -1.46 -22.50 -4.86
CA GLU A 48 -0.79 -22.37 -3.57
C GLU A 48 -1.09 -21.01 -2.91
N ILE A 49 -1.18 -21.00 -1.58
CA ILE A 49 -1.27 -19.77 -0.77
C ILE A 49 -0.12 -19.74 0.21
N TYR A 50 0.49 -18.56 0.39
CA TYR A 50 1.58 -18.35 1.35
C TYR A 50 1.24 -17.19 2.28
N LEU A 51 1.38 -17.41 3.58
CA LEU A 51 1.30 -16.37 4.59
C LEU A 51 2.69 -15.75 4.77
N LYS A 52 2.83 -14.45 4.51
CA LYS A 52 4.07 -13.73 4.84
C LYS A 52 3.83 -12.74 5.96
N SER A 53 4.70 -12.80 6.97
CA SER A 53 4.69 -11.83 8.05
C SER A 53 5.08 -10.46 7.53
N ARG A 54 4.35 -9.45 7.97
CA ARG A 54 4.73 -8.04 7.82
C ARG A 54 4.74 -7.36 9.19
N PRO A 55 5.55 -6.30 9.37
CA PRO A 55 5.49 -5.53 10.60
C PRO A 55 4.07 -5.01 10.83
N ASN A 56 3.61 -5.07 12.08
CA ASN A 56 2.42 -4.39 12.53
C ASN A 56 2.84 -3.27 13.51
N ARG A 57 2.57 -2.02 13.14
CA ARG A 57 2.95 -0.82 13.87
C ARG A 57 1.78 0.16 13.88
N PHE A 58 1.78 1.04 14.88
CA PHE A 58 0.85 2.16 14.94
C PHE A 58 1.06 3.06 13.72
N GLN A 59 -0.04 3.34 13.03
CA GLN A 59 -0.12 4.17 11.84
C GLN A 59 -0.94 5.40 12.14
N HIS A 60 -0.62 6.51 11.47
CA HIS A 60 -1.53 7.64 11.47
C HIS A 60 -2.79 7.32 10.64
N ASP A 61 -2.61 6.54 9.57
CA ASP A 61 -3.60 6.16 8.56
C ASP A 61 -4.29 7.33 7.84
N ASP A 62 -3.81 8.55 8.08
CA ASP A 62 -4.21 9.77 7.39
C ASP A 62 -3.10 10.83 7.37
N PHE A 63 -1.87 10.39 7.15
CA PHE A 63 -0.71 11.28 7.11
C PHE A 63 -0.64 12.04 5.78
N HIS A 64 -1.14 13.26 5.74
CA HIS A 64 -1.05 14.15 4.58
C HIS A 64 -0.79 15.61 4.99
N LEU A 65 -0.51 16.48 4.01
CA LEU A 65 -0.06 17.87 4.23
C LEU A 65 -0.96 18.68 5.18
N GLU A 66 -2.28 18.46 5.14
CA GLU A 66 -3.23 19.21 5.97
C GLU A 66 -3.15 18.86 7.45
N ASN A 67 -2.62 17.67 7.78
CA ASN A 67 -2.43 17.20 9.16
C ASN A 67 -1.03 17.56 9.70
N ILE A 68 -0.16 18.17 8.90
CA ILE A 68 1.23 18.49 9.27
C ILE A 68 1.35 19.94 9.74
N ILE A 69 1.97 20.13 10.90
CA ILE A 69 2.28 21.46 11.46
C ILE A 69 3.73 21.82 11.13
N VAL A 70 3.89 22.95 10.45
CA VAL A 70 5.19 23.56 10.12
C VAL A 70 5.31 24.91 10.84
N ARG A 71 6.48 25.17 11.43
CA ARG A 71 6.84 26.45 12.02
C ARG A 71 8.25 26.83 11.61
N ASP A 72 8.45 28.07 11.18
CA ASP A 72 9.76 28.59 10.76
C ASP A 72 10.46 27.71 9.70
N GLY A 73 9.67 27.16 8.77
CA GLY A 73 10.14 26.25 7.72
C GLY A 73 10.53 24.85 8.19
N LYS A 74 10.20 24.47 9.43
CA LYS A 74 10.53 23.16 10.02
C LYS A 74 9.29 22.39 10.42
N TYR A 75 9.35 21.08 10.21
CA TYR A 75 8.36 20.15 10.77
C TYR A 75 8.36 20.26 12.30
N VAL A 76 7.18 20.48 12.89
CA VAL A 76 6.99 20.57 14.34
C VAL A 76 6.15 19.43 14.88
N GLY A 77 5.22 18.89 14.08
CA GLY A 77 4.39 17.78 14.50
C GLY A 77 3.31 17.45 13.48
N VAL A 78 2.50 16.47 13.83
CA VAL A 78 1.31 16.03 13.09
C VAL A 78 0.14 15.91 14.07
N VAL A 79 -1.06 16.17 13.60
CA VAL A 79 -2.31 16.14 14.38
C VAL A 79 -3.36 15.26 13.67
N ASP A 80 -4.50 15.09 14.32
CA ASP A 80 -5.65 14.32 13.80
C ASP A 80 -5.43 12.80 13.69
N PHE A 81 -4.99 12.22 14.80
CA PHE A 81 -4.91 10.76 14.97
C PHE A 81 -6.27 10.09 15.18
N ASN A 82 -7.41 10.72 14.87
CA ASN A 82 -8.71 10.09 15.14
C ASN A 82 -8.99 8.87 14.26
N GLY A 83 -8.35 8.82 13.09
CA GLY A 83 -8.44 7.71 12.14
C GLY A 83 -7.30 6.68 12.24
N TYR A 84 -6.52 6.68 13.33
CA TYR A 84 -5.35 5.80 13.47
C TYR A 84 -5.69 4.31 13.23
N ASP A 85 -4.69 3.56 12.77
CA ASP A 85 -4.78 2.10 12.60
C ASP A 85 -3.47 1.40 13.00
N TRP A 86 -3.43 0.07 12.83
CA TRP A 86 -2.31 -0.81 13.12
C TRP A 86 -2.04 -1.71 11.91
N GLY A 87 -0.87 -1.55 11.29
CA GLY A 87 -0.53 -2.33 10.11
C GLY A 87 0.91 -2.15 9.65
N ASP A 88 1.15 -2.49 8.39
CA ASP A 88 2.47 -2.29 7.76
C ASP A 88 2.76 -0.79 7.63
N PRO A 89 3.86 -0.25 8.19
CA PRO A 89 4.22 1.17 8.07
C PRO A 89 4.24 1.71 6.64
N ILE A 90 4.42 0.86 5.64
CA ILE A 90 4.38 1.26 4.23
C ILE A 90 2.98 1.74 3.81
N HIS A 91 1.91 1.30 4.47
CA HIS A 91 0.54 1.71 4.14
C HIS A 91 0.31 3.21 4.34
N ASP A 92 0.93 3.84 5.33
CA ASP A 92 0.84 5.31 5.54
C ASP A 92 1.31 6.10 4.30
N PHE A 93 2.20 5.53 3.48
CA PHE A 93 2.70 6.17 2.26
C PHE A 93 1.64 6.23 1.15
N VAL A 94 0.58 5.42 1.19
CA VAL A 94 -0.50 5.48 0.19
C VAL A 94 -1.09 6.89 0.08
N LYS A 95 -1.13 7.63 1.20
CA LYS A 95 -1.61 9.02 1.23
C LYS A 95 -0.79 9.95 0.34
N ILE A 96 0.46 9.60 0.03
CA ILE A 96 1.26 10.32 -0.97
C ILE A 96 0.61 10.21 -2.34
N ALA A 97 0.26 8.99 -2.78
CA ALA A 97 -0.39 8.76 -4.06
C ALA A 97 -1.74 9.48 -4.14
N LEU A 98 -2.54 9.40 -3.08
CA LEU A 98 -3.90 9.94 -3.08
C LEU A 98 -3.96 11.46 -2.91
N PHE A 99 -3.08 12.06 -2.11
CA PHE A 99 -3.26 13.44 -1.63
C PHE A 99 -2.05 14.35 -1.80
N ALA A 100 -0.82 13.85 -1.66
CA ALA A 100 0.36 14.73 -1.64
C ALA A 100 1.01 14.93 -3.00
N ARG A 101 1.09 13.87 -3.81
CA ARG A 101 1.77 13.88 -5.12
C ARG A 101 1.20 14.92 -6.07
N ASP A 102 -0.12 15.07 -6.10
CA ASP A 102 -0.76 16.01 -7.01
C ASP A 102 -0.42 17.48 -6.65
N ILE A 103 -0.25 17.73 -5.35
CA ILE A 103 0.11 19.04 -4.82
C ILE A 103 1.60 19.35 -5.04
N SER A 104 2.50 18.41 -4.72
CA SER A 104 3.94 18.65 -4.78
C SER A 104 4.77 17.37 -4.89
N ILE A 105 5.29 17.11 -6.10
CA ILE A 105 6.25 16.03 -6.37
C ILE A 105 7.53 16.16 -5.49
N PRO A 106 8.16 17.35 -5.34
CA PRO A 106 9.32 17.49 -4.47
C PRO A 106 9.06 17.09 -3.01
N TYR A 107 7.89 17.48 -2.46
CA TYR A 107 7.49 17.08 -1.11
C TYR A 107 7.35 15.56 -1.00
N SER A 108 6.65 14.94 -1.94
CA SER A 108 6.41 13.49 -1.97
C SER A 108 7.72 12.69 -2.05
N ILE A 109 8.66 13.14 -2.88
CA ILE A 109 10.00 12.54 -2.96
C ILE A 109 10.74 12.74 -1.63
N GLY A 110 10.74 13.95 -1.09
CA GLY A 110 11.40 14.27 0.18
C GLY A 110 10.86 13.45 1.36
N GLN A 111 9.56 13.17 1.39
CA GLN A 111 8.92 12.35 2.42
C GLN A 111 9.44 10.90 2.38
N ILE A 112 9.48 10.29 1.18
CA ILE A 112 9.98 8.91 1.01
C ILE A 112 11.50 8.85 1.26
N GLU A 113 12.27 9.75 0.64
CA GLU A 113 13.72 9.80 0.84
C GLU A 113 14.10 10.05 2.30
N GLY A 114 13.42 10.99 2.96
CA GLY A 114 13.66 11.33 4.36
C GLY A 114 13.40 10.15 5.28
N TYR A 115 12.29 9.43 5.09
CA TYR A 115 11.95 8.26 5.90
C TYR A 115 13.00 7.16 5.79
N PHE A 116 13.49 6.89 4.59
CA PHE A 116 14.51 5.85 4.35
C PHE A 116 15.95 6.36 4.43
N ASN A 117 16.18 7.62 4.80
CA ASN A 117 17.49 8.27 4.74
C ASN A 117 18.21 8.02 3.39
N ARG A 118 17.47 8.18 2.29
CA ARG A 118 17.86 7.91 0.90
C ARG A 118 18.26 6.47 0.56
N LYS A 119 18.01 5.51 1.45
CA LYS A 119 18.28 4.08 1.24
C LYS A 119 16.97 3.30 1.10
N ILE A 120 16.21 3.62 0.06
CA ILE A 120 14.88 3.04 -0.17
C ILE A 120 15.04 1.58 -0.62
N PRO A 121 14.51 0.58 0.12
CA PRO A 121 14.58 -0.82 -0.28
C PRO A 121 13.73 -1.10 -1.53
N GLU A 122 14.16 -2.02 -2.39
CA GLU A 122 13.35 -2.44 -3.56
C GLU A 122 12.00 -3.05 -3.14
N GLU A 123 11.95 -3.71 -1.98
CA GLU A 123 10.73 -4.25 -1.41
C GLU A 123 9.68 -3.17 -1.12
N PHE A 124 10.10 -1.94 -0.77
CA PHE A 124 9.19 -0.83 -0.51
C PHE A 124 8.32 -0.55 -1.74
N TRP A 125 8.92 -0.45 -2.93
CA TRP A 125 8.20 -0.15 -4.17
C TRP A 125 7.18 -1.24 -4.52
N LYS A 126 7.55 -2.51 -4.33
CA LYS A 126 6.64 -3.64 -4.58
C LYS A 126 5.41 -3.59 -3.67
N LEU A 127 5.60 -3.34 -2.39
CA LEU A 127 4.52 -3.25 -1.40
C LEU A 127 3.69 -1.99 -1.60
N TYR A 128 4.35 -0.85 -1.81
CA TYR A 128 3.72 0.43 -2.07
C TYR A 128 2.77 0.36 -3.28
N THR A 129 3.22 -0.17 -4.42
CA THR A 129 2.37 -0.34 -5.61
C THR A 129 1.13 -1.19 -5.31
N VAL A 130 1.28 -2.29 -4.58
CA VAL A 130 0.15 -3.17 -4.25
C VAL A 130 -0.82 -2.46 -3.31
N TYR A 131 -0.33 -1.76 -2.28
CA TYR A 131 -1.18 -1.00 -1.36
C TYR A 131 -1.91 0.13 -2.08
N VAL A 132 -1.22 0.91 -2.90
CA VAL A 132 -1.83 1.94 -3.74
C VAL A 132 -2.89 1.34 -4.65
N GLY A 133 -2.60 0.23 -5.33
CA GLY A 133 -3.57 -0.46 -6.20
C GLY A 133 -4.82 -0.94 -5.47
N MET A 134 -4.68 -1.50 -4.26
CA MET A 134 -5.83 -1.87 -3.43
C MET A 134 -6.67 -0.66 -3.02
N THR A 135 -6.03 0.49 -2.82
CA THR A 135 -6.75 1.70 -2.39
C THR A 135 -7.57 2.37 -3.48
N VAL A 136 -7.31 2.08 -4.77
CA VAL A 136 -8.11 2.64 -5.88
C VAL A 136 -9.59 2.31 -5.70
N PHE A 137 -9.92 1.05 -5.47
CA PHE A 137 -11.30 0.61 -5.31
C PHE A 137 -11.91 1.06 -3.98
N SER A 138 -11.15 0.95 -2.88
CA SER A 138 -11.67 1.32 -1.56
C SER A 138 -11.95 2.82 -1.45
N SER A 139 -11.14 3.66 -2.12
CA SER A 139 -11.32 5.12 -2.14
C SER A 139 -12.62 5.52 -2.83
N VAL A 140 -12.99 4.87 -3.94
CA VAL A 140 -14.28 5.10 -4.60
C VAL A 140 -15.44 4.73 -3.69
N VAL A 141 -15.39 3.52 -3.09
CA VAL A 141 -16.46 3.04 -2.20
C VAL A 141 -16.60 3.93 -0.97
N TRP A 142 -15.48 4.34 -0.37
CA TRP A 142 -15.48 5.24 0.78
C TRP A 142 -16.07 6.60 0.40
N THR A 143 -15.65 7.19 -0.73
CA THR A 143 -16.12 8.50 -1.18
C THR A 143 -17.63 8.48 -1.44
N LEU A 144 -18.14 7.44 -2.11
CA LEU A 144 -19.58 7.26 -2.33
C LEU A 144 -20.40 7.15 -1.04
N ARG A 145 -19.80 6.73 0.08
CA ARG A 145 -20.49 6.56 1.37
C ARG A 145 -20.36 7.78 2.27
N ALA A 146 -19.16 8.33 2.37
CA ALA A 146 -18.80 9.34 3.36
C ALA A 146 -18.86 10.76 2.79
N ALA A 147 -18.46 10.95 1.52
CA ALA A 147 -18.38 12.26 0.89
C ALA A 147 -18.76 12.20 -0.61
N PRO A 148 -20.04 11.90 -0.95
CA PRO A 148 -20.43 11.67 -2.35
C PRO A 148 -20.17 12.88 -3.27
N HIS A 149 -20.19 14.08 -2.70
CA HIS A 149 -19.91 15.34 -3.40
C HIS A 149 -18.44 15.49 -3.84
N MET A 150 -17.52 14.69 -3.28
CA MET A 150 -16.09 14.65 -3.62
C MET A 150 -15.75 13.55 -4.64
N LEU A 151 -16.75 12.87 -5.21
CA LEU A 151 -16.52 11.70 -6.08
C LEU A 151 -15.69 12.07 -7.32
N ASP A 152 -16.02 13.16 -8.00
CA ASP A 152 -15.34 13.56 -9.23
C ASP A 152 -13.86 13.88 -8.95
N ASP A 153 -13.57 14.63 -7.88
CA ASP A 153 -12.21 14.92 -7.42
C ASP A 153 -11.43 13.64 -7.09
N MET A 154 -12.08 12.67 -6.44
CA MET A 154 -11.45 11.38 -6.14
C MET A 154 -11.15 10.61 -7.43
N LEU A 155 -12.07 10.58 -8.40
CA LEU A 155 -11.85 9.90 -9.67
C LEU A 155 -10.69 10.53 -10.46
N GLU A 156 -10.57 11.85 -10.48
CA GLU A 156 -9.44 12.55 -11.10
C GLU A 156 -8.10 12.16 -10.45
N ARG A 157 -8.04 12.16 -9.11
CA ARG A 157 -6.86 11.70 -8.36
C ARG A 157 -6.50 10.26 -8.69
N LEU A 158 -7.49 9.37 -8.76
CA LEU A 158 -7.26 7.96 -9.10
C LEU A 158 -6.78 7.78 -10.54
N THR A 159 -7.21 8.61 -11.49
CA THR A 159 -6.65 8.63 -12.85
C THR A 159 -5.17 8.98 -12.83
N ILE A 160 -4.76 10.00 -12.08
CA ILE A 160 -3.34 10.37 -11.92
C ILE A 160 -2.55 9.21 -11.30
N VAL A 161 -3.10 8.53 -10.28
CA VAL A 161 -2.45 7.36 -9.67
C VAL A 161 -2.21 6.24 -10.69
N LEU A 162 -3.17 5.97 -11.57
CA LEU A 162 -3.04 4.97 -12.63
C LEU A 162 -1.96 5.36 -13.64
N GLU A 163 -1.94 6.61 -14.09
CA GLU A 163 -0.93 7.13 -15.01
C GLU A 163 0.48 7.07 -14.39
N ASP A 164 0.60 7.48 -13.13
CA ASP A 164 1.85 7.49 -12.39
C ASP A 164 2.48 6.10 -12.30
N HIS A 165 1.67 5.05 -12.21
CA HIS A 165 2.13 3.65 -12.14
C HIS A 165 2.10 2.94 -13.50
N ASN A 166 1.80 3.66 -14.60
CA ASN A 166 1.58 3.09 -15.92
C ASN A 166 0.59 1.91 -15.89
N ASN A 167 -0.61 2.14 -15.34
CA ASN A 167 -1.63 1.10 -15.09
C ASN A 167 -1.10 -0.09 -14.29
N PHE A 168 -0.21 0.18 -13.32
CA PHE A 168 0.47 -0.82 -12.48
C PHE A 168 1.41 -1.79 -13.23
N GLU A 169 1.83 -1.45 -14.45
CA GLU A 169 2.96 -2.12 -15.12
C GLU A 169 4.31 -1.77 -14.46
N LEU A 170 4.36 -0.73 -13.63
CA LEU A 170 5.54 -0.31 -12.88
C LEU A 170 5.33 -0.44 -11.36
N SER A 171 6.31 -1.01 -10.68
CA SER A 171 6.36 -1.03 -9.20
C SER A 171 6.74 0.33 -8.60
N LYS A 172 7.51 1.13 -9.35
CA LYS A 172 7.96 2.45 -8.95
C LYS A 172 7.26 3.49 -9.83
N PRO A 173 6.59 4.49 -9.26
CA PRO A 173 5.86 5.45 -10.07
C PRO A 173 6.80 6.39 -10.83
N ILE A 174 6.37 6.83 -12.01
CA ILE A 174 7.18 7.60 -12.96
C ILE A 174 7.61 8.96 -12.42
N TRP A 175 6.87 9.56 -11.48
CA TRP A 175 7.23 10.85 -10.88
C TRP A 175 8.39 10.76 -9.89
N PHE A 176 8.74 9.57 -9.39
CA PHE A 176 9.84 9.43 -8.44
C PHE A 176 11.20 9.51 -9.16
N GLN A 177 11.67 10.74 -9.36
CA GLN A 177 12.92 11.07 -10.05
C GLN A 177 13.73 12.07 -9.21
N PRO A 178 14.34 11.64 -8.08
CA PRO A 178 15.01 12.53 -7.15
C PRO A 178 16.17 13.32 -7.79
N ASP A 179 16.88 12.71 -8.75
CA ASP A 179 18.02 13.34 -9.45
C ASP A 179 17.59 14.51 -10.36
N LYS A 180 16.30 14.65 -10.68
CA LYS A 180 15.79 15.72 -11.53
C LYS A 180 15.24 16.91 -10.74
N ILE A 181 15.30 16.86 -9.41
CA ILE A 181 14.79 17.92 -8.55
C ILE A 181 15.96 18.68 -7.95
N ASP A 182 16.07 19.95 -8.33
CA ASP A 182 16.97 20.89 -7.70
C ASP A 182 16.44 21.22 -6.30
N MET A 183 16.88 20.45 -5.30
CA MET A 183 16.62 20.77 -3.90
C MET A 183 17.53 21.93 -3.47
N LYS A 184 17.07 23.16 -3.69
CA LYS A 184 17.72 24.36 -3.17
C LYS A 184 17.45 24.55 -1.69
#